data_AF-A0A956MCL1-F1
#
_entry.id   AF-A0A956MCL1-F1
#
_cell.length_a   1.000
_cell.length_b   1.000
_cell.length_c   1.000
_cell.angle_alpha   90.00
_cell.angle_beta   90.00
_cell.angle_gamma   90.00
#
_symmetry.space_group_name_H-M   'P 1'
#
loop_
_entity.id
_entity.type
_entity.pdbx_description
1 polymer ?
#
loop_
_entity_poly.entity_id
_entity_poly.type
_entity_poly.pdbx_seq_one_letter_code
_entity_poly.pdbx_strand_id
1 'polypeptide(L)'
;MAGFDFYIEAQYEDRRFLQSLLRLAQRLAGKRGVRFSYRWKQQAGYFVIVDGSLTSMQYLLEPLVIGLFSYAEGAVSFGPNQYRQDIAHRVTSSYANSLDEITETVEHISETFDGMPNSLSFDVGGATHLSGHINAFSNSLTLYYQGRILPHQIAEDAHTIIELLLRDVLGSSSNKLSFEEKVQSAEDKGCFDQKLAVALVQLKNLRRDAKHRGQGISNKVIDRLLPPVITASHRLARIIRNDFES
;
A
#
# COMPACT_ATOMS: atom_id res chain seq x y z
N MET A 1 13.07 -5.42 -4.97
CA MET A 1 12.45 -4.87 -6.20
C MET A 1 11.48 -5.94 -6.67
N ALA A 2 10.20 -5.61 -6.75
CA ALA A 2 9.16 -6.53 -7.23
C ALA A 2 8.75 -6.11 -8.64
N GLY A 3 8.26 -7.05 -9.42
CA GLY A 3 7.75 -6.77 -10.75
C GLY A 3 6.75 -7.83 -11.17
N PHE A 4 5.84 -7.42 -12.04
CA PHE A 4 4.86 -8.31 -12.65
C PHE A 4 4.64 -7.90 -14.11
N ASP A 5 4.17 -8.85 -14.89
CA ASP A 5 3.74 -8.63 -16.25
C ASP A 5 2.27 -8.99 -16.41
N PHE A 6 1.61 -8.33 -17.33
CA PHE A 6 0.23 -8.64 -17.66
C PHE A 6 -0.05 -8.39 -19.13
N TYR A 7 -1.18 -8.95 -19.55
CA TYR A 7 -1.59 -8.93 -20.92
C TYR A 7 -2.91 -8.20 -21.12
N ILE A 8 -2.94 -7.30 -22.10
CA ILE A 8 -4.15 -6.57 -22.47
C ILE A 8 -4.56 -7.02 -23.86
N GLU A 9 -5.63 -7.82 -23.89
CA GLU A 9 -6.27 -8.22 -25.13
C GLU A 9 -6.87 -7.02 -25.85
N ALA A 10 -6.56 -6.90 -27.14
CA ALA A 10 -6.98 -5.77 -27.94
C ALA A 10 -7.11 -6.16 -29.41
N GLN A 11 -8.16 -5.65 -30.06
CA GLN A 11 -8.27 -5.73 -31.50
C GLN A 11 -7.30 -4.75 -32.16
N TYR A 12 -7.02 -4.94 -33.46
CA TYR A 12 -6.10 -4.06 -34.19
C TYR A 12 -6.57 -2.60 -34.22
N GLU A 13 -7.88 -2.38 -34.24
CA GLU A 13 -8.51 -1.05 -34.22
C GLU A 13 -8.29 -0.31 -32.90
N ASP A 14 -8.28 -1.02 -31.77
CA ASP A 14 -8.03 -0.47 -30.42
C ASP A 14 -6.60 0.05 -30.27
N ARG A 15 -5.68 -0.43 -31.11
CA ARG A 15 -4.22 -0.28 -30.92
C ARG A 15 -3.80 1.16 -30.64
N ARG A 16 -4.30 2.13 -31.41
CA ARG A 16 -3.90 3.54 -31.26
C ARG A 16 -4.40 4.13 -29.95
N PHE A 17 -5.64 3.82 -29.56
CA PHE A 17 -6.22 4.32 -28.32
C PHE A 17 -5.53 3.68 -27.11
N LEU A 18 -5.38 2.36 -27.12
CA LEU A 18 -4.71 1.61 -26.07
C LEU A 18 -3.24 2.03 -25.93
N GLN A 19 -2.53 2.27 -27.03
CA GLN A 19 -1.18 2.83 -26.97
C GLN A 19 -1.14 4.18 -26.24
N SER A 20 -2.15 5.02 -26.45
CA SER A 20 -2.22 6.36 -25.85
C SER A 20 -2.49 6.29 -24.35
N LEU A 21 -3.37 5.37 -23.93
CA LEU A 21 -3.58 5.03 -22.52
C LEU A 21 -2.29 4.50 -21.87
N LEU A 22 -1.59 3.57 -22.53
CA LEU A 22 -0.34 3.00 -22.01
C LEU A 22 0.80 4.02 -21.91
N ARG A 23 0.86 5.01 -22.82
CA ARG A 23 1.77 6.17 -22.69
C ARG A 23 1.44 7.02 -21.47
N LEU A 24 0.15 7.26 -21.21
CA LEU A 24 -0.27 7.99 -20.02
C LEU A 24 0.08 7.22 -18.75
N ALA A 25 -0.21 5.91 -18.70
CA ALA A 25 0.16 5.03 -17.61
C ALA A 25 1.68 5.07 -17.33
N GLN A 26 2.49 4.97 -18.39
CA GLN A 26 3.94 5.08 -18.29
C GLN A 26 4.40 6.43 -17.70
N ARG A 27 3.78 7.54 -18.09
CA ARG A 27 4.09 8.86 -17.52
C ARG A 27 3.69 8.96 -16.05
N LEU A 28 2.54 8.41 -15.67
CA LEU A 28 2.06 8.39 -14.28
C LEU A 28 2.95 7.53 -13.39
N ALA A 29 3.44 6.41 -13.91
CA ALA A 29 4.39 5.50 -13.26
C ALA A 29 5.77 6.15 -13.07
N GLY A 30 6.29 6.82 -14.11
CA GLY A 30 7.60 7.48 -14.03
C GLY A 30 7.70 8.55 -12.95
N LYS A 31 6.61 9.29 -12.68
CA LYS A 31 6.53 10.26 -11.55
C LYS A 31 6.66 9.62 -10.17
N ARG A 32 6.56 8.30 -10.10
CA ARG A 32 6.47 7.47 -8.90
C ARG A 32 7.63 6.49 -8.78
N GLY A 33 8.65 6.63 -9.63
CA GLY A 33 9.77 5.69 -9.66
C GLY A 33 9.37 4.25 -10.04
N VAL A 34 8.19 4.06 -10.66
CA VAL A 34 7.75 2.77 -11.19
C VAL A 34 8.10 2.71 -12.67
N ARG A 35 8.83 1.67 -13.07
CA ARG A 35 9.08 1.37 -14.47
C ARG A 35 7.83 0.70 -15.03
N PHE A 36 7.24 1.32 -16.04
CA PHE A 36 6.08 0.78 -16.75
C PHE A 36 6.41 0.75 -18.23
N SER A 37 6.51 -0.44 -18.81
CA SER A 37 6.91 -0.65 -20.19
C SER A 37 5.92 -1.56 -20.91
N TYR A 38 5.74 -1.37 -22.20
CA TYR A 38 4.76 -2.14 -22.96
C TYR A 38 5.26 -2.40 -24.38
N ARG A 39 4.86 -3.54 -24.94
CA ARG A 39 5.17 -3.93 -26.32
C ARG A 39 3.93 -4.52 -26.99
N TRP A 40 3.72 -4.17 -28.25
CA TRP A 40 2.68 -4.78 -29.07
C TRP A 40 3.06 -6.20 -29.48
N LYS A 41 2.17 -7.16 -29.30
CA LYS A 41 2.27 -8.52 -29.83
C LYS A 41 1.17 -8.70 -30.89
N GLN A 42 1.59 -8.92 -32.14
CA GLN A 42 0.77 -8.84 -33.35
C GLN A 42 -0.53 -9.66 -33.36
N GLN A 43 -0.70 -10.63 -32.47
CA GLN A 43 -1.85 -11.54 -32.47
C GLN A 43 -2.70 -11.50 -31.20
N ALA A 44 -2.36 -10.70 -30.20
CA ALA A 44 -3.18 -10.70 -29.00
C ALA A 44 -3.29 -9.32 -28.30
N GLY A 45 -2.58 -8.25 -28.72
CA GLY A 45 -2.64 -6.95 -28.04
C GLY A 45 -1.32 -6.48 -27.40
N TYR A 46 -1.38 -5.91 -26.19
CA TYR A 46 -0.21 -5.35 -25.50
C TYR A 46 0.26 -6.23 -24.34
N PHE A 47 1.56 -6.52 -24.32
CA PHE A 47 2.25 -7.09 -23.17
C PHE A 47 2.88 -5.95 -22.36
N VAL A 48 2.55 -5.87 -21.07
CA VAL A 48 2.99 -4.82 -20.15
C VAL A 48 3.88 -5.42 -19.07
N ILE A 49 4.96 -4.74 -18.72
CA ILE A 49 5.87 -5.07 -17.62
C ILE A 49 5.91 -3.88 -16.67
N VAL A 50 5.71 -4.15 -15.39
CA VAL A 50 5.75 -3.17 -14.30
C VAL A 50 6.82 -3.60 -13.29
N ASP A 51 7.79 -2.73 -13.02
CA ASP A 51 8.84 -2.97 -12.02
C ASP A 51 8.94 -1.79 -11.04
N GLY A 52 9.09 -2.07 -9.75
CA GLY A 52 9.24 -1.03 -8.74
C GLY A 52 9.35 -1.57 -7.31
N SER A 53 9.24 -0.68 -6.32
CA SER A 53 8.90 -1.13 -4.96
C SER A 53 7.40 -1.48 -4.92
N LEU A 54 7.02 -2.50 -4.15
CA LEU A 54 5.62 -2.91 -4.02
C LEU A 54 4.73 -1.74 -3.57
N THR A 55 5.18 -1.00 -2.56
CA THR A 55 4.57 0.26 -2.12
C THR A 55 4.31 1.21 -3.29
N SER A 56 5.28 1.37 -4.21
CA SER A 56 5.15 2.27 -5.36
C SER A 56 4.17 1.80 -6.41
N MET A 57 4.06 0.50 -6.60
CA MET A 57 3.06 -0.07 -7.47
C MET A 57 1.65 0.05 -6.85
N GLN A 58 1.52 -0.13 -5.53
CA GLN A 58 0.26 0.04 -4.80
C GLN A 58 -0.26 1.48 -4.86
N TYR A 59 0.57 2.48 -4.55
CA TYR A 59 0.09 3.88 -4.61
C TYR A 59 -0.08 4.43 -6.04
N LEU A 60 0.42 3.73 -7.08
CA LEU A 60 0.20 4.07 -8.49
C LEU A 60 -1.22 3.70 -8.95
N LEU A 61 -1.90 2.74 -8.30
CA LEU A 61 -3.20 2.21 -8.73
C LEU A 61 -4.26 3.31 -8.89
N GLU A 62 -4.52 4.11 -7.86
CA GLU A 62 -5.54 5.17 -7.92
C GLU A 62 -5.25 6.22 -9.02
N PRO A 63 -4.01 6.78 -9.12
CA PRO A 63 -3.65 7.66 -10.23
C PRO A 63 -3.84 7.04 -11.61
N LEU A 64 -3.61 5.73 -11.78
CA LEU A 64 -3.91 5.04 -13.03
C LEU A 64 -5.41 4.99 -13.28
N VAL A 65 -6.20 4.58 -12.30
CA VAL A 65 -7.67 4.52 -12.44
C VAL A 65 -8.23 5.90 -12.81
N ILE A 66 -7.96 6.92 -12.02
CA ILE A 66 -8.45 8.28 -12.29
C ILE A 66 -7.92 8.78 -13.64
N GLY A 67 -6.62 8.68 -13.87
CA GLY A 67 -5.98 9.24 -15.06
C GLY A 67 -6.45 8.59 -16.36
N LEU A 68 -6.58 7.27 -16.39
CA LEU A 68 -6.99 6.54 -17.59
C LEU A 68 -8.49 6.72 -17.89
N PHE A 69 -9.35 6.72 -16.86
CA PHE A 69 -10.79 6.99 -17.05
C PHE A 69 -11.05 8.43 -17.50
N SER A 70 -10.38 9.42 -16.90
CA SER A 70 -10.50 10.82 -17.35
C SER A 70 -9.96 11.02 -18.77
N TYR A 71 -8.87 10.33 -19.14
CA TYR A 71 -8.37 10.37 -20.51
C TYR A 71 -9.36 9.74 -21.50
N ALA A 72 -9.93 8.58 -21.13
CA ALA A 72 -10.93 7.91 -21.95
C ALA A 72 -12.19 8.75 -22.15
N GLU A 73 -12.64 9.47 -21.14
CA GLU A 73 -13.78 10.37 -21.24
C GLU A 73 -13.53 11.49 -22.28
N GLY A 74 -12.35 12.13 -22.24
CA GLY A 74 -11.98 13.20 -23.16
C GLY A 74 -11.57 12.76 -24.58
N ALA A 75 -11.34 11.47 -24.82
CA ALA A 75 -10.80 10.95 -26.07
C ALA A 75 -11.86 10.69 -27.16
N VAL A 76 -12.70 11.70 -27.45
CA VAL A 76 -13.91 11.57 -28.30
C VAL A 76 -13.64 10.98 -29.71
N SER A 77 -12.44 11.16 -30.24
CA SER A 77 -12.05 10.66 -31.57
C SER A 77 -11.89 9.13 -31.68
N PHE A 78 -11.99 8.38 -30.57
CA PHE A 78 -11.74 6.94 -30.53
C PHE A 78 -13.00 6.08 -30.33
N GLY A 79 -14.17 6.54 -30.78
CA GLY A 79 -15.44 5.79 -30.71
C GLY A 79 -16.37 6.27 -29.59
N PRO A 80 -17.42 5.52 -29.22
CA PRO A 80 -18.35 5.89 -28.15
C PRO A 80 -17.70 5.95 -26.76
N ASN A 81 -18.26 6.72 -25.82
CA ASN A 81 -17.69 6.82 -24.46
C ASN A 81 -17.60 5.47 -23.76
N GLN A 82 -18.68 4.68 -23.77
CA GLN A 82 -18.71 3.36 -23.13
C GLN A 82 -17.55 2.48 -23.60
N TYR A 83 -17.36 2.38 -24.92
CA TYR A 83 -16.27 1.62 -25.52
C TYR A 83 -14.89 2.08 -25.01
N ARG A 84 -14.63 3.39 -24.93
CA ARG A 84 -13.36 3.93 -24.42
C ARG A 84 -13.17 3.62 -22.93
N GLN A 85 -14.24 3.69 -22.14
CA GLN A 85 -14.24 3.34 -20.72
C GLN A 85 -13.96 1.85 -20.53
N ASP A 86 -14.53 0.97 -21.35
CA ASP A 86 -14.27 -0.47 -21.29
C ASP A 86 -12.79 -0.77 -21.56
N ILE A 87 -12.16 -0.08 -22.52
CA ILE A 87 -10.72 -0.22 -22.78
C ILE A 87 -9.89 0.26 -21.58
N ALA A 88 -10.21 1.41 -21.00
CA ALA A 88 -9.52 1.92 -19.81
C ALA A 88 -9.69 0.95 -18.62
N HIS A 89 -10.90 0.42 -18.42
CA HIS A 89 -11.20 -0.57 -17.40
C HIS A 89 -10.36 -1.83 -17.58
N ARG A 90 -10.22 -2.37 -18.80
CA ARG A 90 -9.34 -3.52 -19.06
C ARG A 90 -7.91 -3.26 -18.60
N VAL A 91 -7.34 -2.09 -18.92
CA VAL A 91 -5.98 -1.72 -18.49
C VAL A 91 -5.88 -1.68 -16.96
N THR A 92 -6.82 -1.01 -16.29
CA THR A 92 -6.78 -0.83 -14.85
C THR A 92 -7.04 -2.12 -14.08
N SER A 93 -7.95 -2.96 -14.56
CA SER A 93 -8.28 -4.24 -13.93
C SER A 93 -7.15 -5.25 -14.12
N SER A 94 -6.51 -5.31 -15.29
CA SER A 94 -5.32 -6.15 -15.46
C SER A 94 -4.17 -5.70 -14.56
N TYR A 95 -3.96 -4.39 -14.38
CA TYR A 95 -2.97 -3.88 -13.44
C TYR A 95 -3.32 -4.23 -11.99
N ALA A 96 -4.57 -4.03 -11.58
CA ALA A 96 -5.03 -4.30 -10.21
C ALA A 96 -4.90 -5.79 -9.87
N ASN A 97 -5.40 -6.68 -10.72
CA ASN A 97 -5.34 -8.12 -10.49
C ASN A 97 -3.89 -8.60 -10.36
N SER A 98 -3.00 -8.18 -11.27
CA SER A 98 -1.58 -8.58 -11.18
C SER A 98 -0.85 -7.93 -10.00
N LEU A 99 -1.28 -6.74 -9.55
CA LEU A 99 -0.79 -6.12 -8.33
C LEU A 99 -1.23 -6.89 -7.08
N ASP A 100 -2.45 -7.42 -7.06
CA ASP A 100 -2.96 -8.22 -5.97
C ASP A 100 -2.20 -9.57 -5.91
N GLU A 101 -2.05 -10.25 -7.04
CA GLU A 101 -1.29 -11.52 -7.14
C GLU A 101 0.17 -11.37 -6.68
N ILE A 102 0.86 -10.29 -7.07
CA ILE A 102 2.24 -10.05 -6.60
C ILE A 102 2.28 -9.65 -5.12
N THR A 103 1.24 -8.96 -4.62
CA THR A 103 1.13 -8.60 -3.19
C THR A 103 1.02 -9.88 -2.36
N GLU A 104 0.10 -10.78 -2.70
CA GLU A 104 -0.07 -12.08 -2.06
C GLU A 104 1.23 -12.91 -2.12
N THR A 105 1.89 -12.94 -3.29
CA THR A 105 3.16 -13.65 -3.47
C THR A 105 4.27 -13.08 -2.58
N VAL A 106 4.40 -11.75 -2.51
CA VAL A 106 5.40 -11.08 -1.66
C VAL A 106 5.10 -11.31 -0.18
N GLU A 107 3.83 -11.30 0.22
CA GLU A 107 3.40 -11.61 1.58
C GLU A 107 3.77 -13.05 1.94
N HIS A 108 3.44 -14.04 1.10
CA HIS A 108 3.79 -15.44 1.31
C HIS A 108 5.32 -15.68 1.41
N ILE A 109 6.11 -15.08 0.52
CA ILE A 109 7.58 -15.15 0.58
C ILE A 109 8.10 -14.50 1.87
N SER A 110 7.54 -13.35 2.24
CA SER A 110 7.95 -12.65 3.47
C SER A 110 7.65 -13.49 4.71
N GLU A 111 6.51 -14.17 4.75
CA GLU A 111 6.20 -15.10 5.83
C GLU A 111 7.17 -16.29 5.88
N THR A 112 7.46 -16.89 4.73
CA THR A 112 8.34 -18.07 4.62
C THR A 112 9.77 -17.77 5.08
N PHE A 113 10.28 -16.58 4.79
CA PHE A 113 11.67 -16.20 5.08
C PHE A 113 11.83 -15.25 6.27
N ASP A 114 10.76 -15.02 7.06
CA ASP A 114 10.65 -13.95 8.06
C ASP A 114 11.09 -12.57 7.53
N GLY A 115 10.86 -12.35 6.24
CA GLY A 115 11.11 -11.12 5.51
C GLY A 115 10.03 -10.08 5.74
N MET A 116 10.23 -8.88 5.17
CA MET A 116 9.28 -7.78 5.27
C MET A 116 8.58 -7.56 3.91
N PRO A 117 7.26 -7.59 3.84
CA PRO A 117 6.55 -7.46 2.57
C PRO A 117 6.64 -6.05 1.98
N ASN A 118 6.89 -5.01 2.80
CA ASN A 118 6.83 -3.60 2.38
C ASN A 118 5.52 -3.27 1.62
N SER A 119 4.42 -3.89 2.06
CA SER A 119 3.07 -3.74 1.53
C SER A 119 2.30 -2.68 2.33
N LEU A 120 1.42 -1.94 1.66
CA LEU A 120 0.41 -1.06 2.24
C LEU A 120 -0.90 -1.79 2.54
N SER A 121 -1.04 -3.04 2.06
CA SER A 121 -2.09 -3.94 2.50
C SER A 121 -1.67 -4.60 3.80
N PHE A 122 -2.60 -4.83 4.73
CA PHE A 122 -2.33 -5.63 5.92
C PHE A 122 -3.47 -6.63 6.08
N ASP A 123 -3.11 -7.86 6.39
CA ASP A 123 -4.05 -8.94 6.63
C ASP A 123 -4.08 -9.31 8.12
N VAL A 124 -5.26 -9.24 8.71
CA VAL A 124 -5.53 -9.63 10.11
C VAL A 124 -6.39 -10.91 10.20
N GLY A 125 -6.61 -11.57 9.06
CA GLY A 125 -7.46 -12.76 8.94
C GLY A 125 -8.89 -12.54 9.43
N GLY A 126 -9.35 -13.43 10.31
CA GLY A 126 -10.71 -13.44 10.86
C GLY A 126 -11.03 -12.32 11.87
N ALA A 127 -10.08 -11.44 12.21
CA ALA A 127 -10.25 -10.37 13.19
C ALA A 127 -11.07 -9.18 12.64
N THR A 128 -12.37 -9.40 12.42
CA THR A 128 -13.29 -8.43 11.80
C THR A 128 -13.38 -7.08 12.53
N HIS A 129 -13.14 -7.04 13.84
CA HIS A 129 -13.12 -5.81 14.63
C HIS A 129 -11.94 -4.90 14.30
N LEU A 130 -10.87 -5.44 13.71
CA LEU A 130 -9.70 -4.68 13.24
C LEU A 130 -9.78 -4.29 11.77
N SER A 131 -10.51 -5.05 10.94
CA SER A 131 -10.50 -4.88 9.48
C SER A 131 -10.83 -3.45 9.04
N GLY A 132 -11.82 -2.81 9.68
CA GLY A 132 -12.18 -1.42 9.37
C GLY A 132 -11.06 -0.42 9.67
N HIS A 133 -10.36 -0.60 10.79
CA HIS A 133 -9.26 0.27 11.20
C HIS A 133 -8.01 0.06 10.33
N ILE A 134 -7.73 -1.19 9.99
CA ILE A 134 -6.59 -1.56 9.13
C ILE A 134 -6.78 -1.02 7.72
N ASN A 135 -7.97 -1.20 7.13
CA ASN A 135 -8.29 -0.64 5.82
C ASN A 135 -8.20 0.89 5.81
N ALA A 136 -8.68 1.55 6.87
CA ALA A 136 -8.52 2.99 7.03
C ALA A 136 -7.04 3.40 7.08
N PHE A 137 -6.20 2.65 7.79
CA PHE A 137 -4.76 2.90 7.85
C PHE A 137 -4.06 2.68 6.50
N SER A 138 -4.36 1.59 5.78
CA SER A 138 -3.87 1.35 4.41
C SER A 138 -4.22 2.52 3.47
N ASN A 139 -5.44 3.03 3.57
CA ASN A 139 -5.88 4.18 2.80
C ASN A 139 -5.13 5.46 3.23
N SER A 140 -4.96 5.70 4.53
CA SER A 140 -4.19 6.85 5.02
C SER A 140 -2.73 6.82 4.54
N LEU A 141 -2.07 5.65 4.55
CA LEU A 141 -0.73 5.50 3.99
C LEU A 141 -0.70 5.83 2.51
N THR A 142 -1.68 5.32 1.75
CA THR A 142 -1.81 5.61 0.31
C THR A 142 -1.95 7.11 0.06
N LEU A 143 -2.88 7.77 0.75
CA LEU A 143 -3.11 9.21 0.63
C LEU A 143 -1.90 10.03 1.11
N TYR A 144 -1.18 9.58 2.13
CA TYR A 144 0.07 10.22 2.58
C TYR A 144 1.14 10.16 1.49
N TYR A 145 1.40 9.00 0.89
CA TYR A 145 2.36 8.86 -0.22
C TYR A 145 1.95 9.64 -1.47
N GLN A 146 0.67 9.94 -1.63
CA GLN A 146 0.17 10.84 -2.68
C GLN A 146 0.27 12.33 -2.32
N GLY A 147 0.72 12.68 -1.12
CA GLY A 147 0.81 14.07 -0.64
C GLY A 147 -0.54 14.71 -0.31
N ARG A 148 -1.56 13.90 -0.06
CA ARG A 148 -2.93 14.36 0.27
C ARG A 148 -3.21 14.41 1.77
N ILE A 149 -2.38 13.76 2.58
CA ILE A 149 -2.45 13.76 4.04
C ILE A 149 -1.18 14.40 4.60
N LEU A 150 -1.34 15.18 5.67
CA LEU A 150 -0.23 15.85 6.33
C LEU A 150 0.53 14.88 7.27
N PRO A 151 1.84 15.07 7.48
CA PRO A 151 2.65 14.19 8.33
C PRO A 151 2.11 13.91 9.73
N HIS A 152 1.46 14.89 10.35
CA HIS A 152 0.90 14.72 11.69
C HIS A 152 -0.35 13.84 11.70
N GLN A 153 -1.14 13.85 10.63
CA GLN A 153 -2.32 13.00 10.49
C GLN A 153 -1.87 11.55 10.33
N ILE A 154 -0.93 11.26 9.43
CA ILE A 154 -0.45 9.88 9.26
C ILE A 154 0.27 9.35 10.52
N ALA A 155 0.95 10.22 11.27
CA ALA A 155 1.58 9.84 12.54
C ALA A 155 0.54 9.47 13.61
N GLU A 156 -0.61 10.16 13.64
CA GLU A 156 -1.75 9.84 14.52
C GLU A 156 -2.37 8.49 14.15
N ASP A 157 -2.65 8.28 12.86
CA ASP A 157 -3.25 7.04 12.36
C ASP A 157 -2.32 5.85 12.61
N ALA A 158 -1.04 6.01 12.31
CA ALA A 158 0.01 5.03 12.58
C ALA A 158 0.11 4.65 14.06
N HIS A 159 0.12 5.65 14.96
CA HIS A 159 0.14 5.39 16.39
C HIS A 159 -1.11 4.63 16.84
N THR A 160 -2.28 5.07 16.37
CA THR A 160 -3.57 4.48 16.72
C THR A 160 -3.61 3.01 16.30
N ILE A 161 -3.18 2.69 15.07
CA ILE A 161 -3.22 1.31 14.59
C ILE A 161 -2.25 0.41 15.36
N ILE A 162 -1.03 0.89 15.64
CA ILE A 162 -0.05 0.13 16.41
C ILE A 162 -0.58 -0.11 17.83
N GLU A 163 -1.22 0.88 18.46
CA GLU A 163 -1.80 0.70 19.78
C GLU A 163 -2.91 -0.34 19.78
N LEU A 164 -3.78 -0.35 18.77
CA LEU A 164 -4.83 -1.36 18.62
C LEU A 164 -4.25 -2.76 18.42
N LEU A 165 -3.30 -2.91 17.49
CA LEU A 165 -2.63 -4.18 17.22
C LEU A 165 -1.89 -4.71 18.45
N LEU A 166 -1.18 -3.85 19.19
CA LEU A 166 -0.52 -4.22 20.45
C LEU A 166 -1.51 -4.68 21.51
N ARG A 167 -2.67 -4.02 21.63
CA ARG A 167 -3.70 -4.41 22.60
C ARG A 167 -4.25 -5.80 22.31
N ASP A 168 -4.44 -6.12 21.04
CA ASP A 168 -4.95 -7.43 20.65
C ASP A 168 -3.90 -8.53 20.84
N VAL A 169 -2.66 -8.31 20.41
CA VAL A 169 -1.55 -9.28 20.63
C VAL A 169 -1.26 -9.51 22.12
N LEU A 170 -1.38 -8.47 22.95
CA LEU A 170 -1.09 -8.59 24.38
C LEU A 170 -2.31 -9.01 25.23
N GLY A 171 -3.51 -8.94 24.65
CA GLY A 171 -4.76 -9.22 25.32
C GLY A 171 -5.19 -8.18 26.38
N SER A 172 -6.23 -8.51 27.12
CA SER A 172 -6.94 -7.61 28.05
C SER A 172 -6.09 -7.07 29.21
N SER A 173 -5.03 -7.79 29.60
CA SER A 173 -4.08 -7.36 30.64
C SER A 173 -3.30 -6.10 30.24
N SER A 174 -3.17 -5.83 28.94
CA SER A 174 -2.45 -4.66 28.41
C SER A 174 -3.23 -3.34 28.52
N ASN A 175 -4.53 -3.37 28.84
CA ASN A 175 -5.38 -2.18 28.85
C ASN A 175 -4.92 -1.10 29.83
N LYS A 176 -4.20 -1.48 30.89
CA LYS A 176 -3.65 -0.55 31.89
C LYS A 176 -2.24 -0.05 31.56
N LEU A 177 -1.58 -0.68 30.57
CA LEU A 177 -0.22 -0.33 30.18
C LEU A 177 -0.23 0.91 29.29
N SER A 178 0.73 1.79 29.54
CA SER A 178 1.08 2.88 28.63
C SER A 178 1.58 2.32 27.29
N PHE A 179 1.59 3.15 26.26
CA PHE A 179 2.07 2.74 24.93
C PHE A 179 3.50 2.20 24.96
N GLU A 180 4.40 2.82 25.73
CA GLU A 180 5.80 2.35 25.87
C GLU A 180 5.86 0.99 26.57
N GLU A 181 5.06 0.78 27.61
CA GLU A 181 5.00 -0.52 28.31
C GLU A 181 4.39 -1.62 27.43
N LYS A 182 3.41 -1.29 26.56
CA LYS A 182 2.89 -2.21 25.54
C LYS A 182 3.98 -2.59 24.53
N VAL A 183 4.71 -1.60 24.02
CA VAL A 183 5.81 -1.84 23.07
C VAL A 183 6.89 -2.73 23.69
N GLN A 184 7.31 -2.43 24.94
CA GLN A 184 8.30 -3.24 25.65
C GLN A 184 7.79 -4.66 25.88
N SER A 185 6.53 -4.82 26.31
CA SER A 185 5.94 -6.15 26.55
C SER A 185 5.86 -6.99 25.26
N ALA A 186 5.61 -6.36 24.11
CA ALA A 186 5.59 -7.03 22.82
C ALA A 186 7.01 -7.39 22.34
N GLU A 187 8.00 -6.53 22.59
CA GLU A 187 9.42 -6.84 22.36
C GLU A 187 9.87 -8.03 23.22
N ASP A 188 9.56 -8.03 24.52
CA ASP A 188 9.93 -9.10 25.46
C ASP A 188 9.29 -10.45 25.09
N LYS A 189 8.11 -10.42 24.47
CA LYS A 189 7.43 -11.59 23.89
C LYS A 189 7.98 -12.01 22.52
N GLY A 190 8.93 -11.29 21.96
CA GLY A 190 9.54 -11.57 20.67
C GLY A 190 8.65 -11.22 19.47
N CYS A 191 7.62 -10.37 19.62
CA CYS A 191 6.77 -9.96 18.51
C CYS A 191 7.55 -9.18 17.44
N PHE A 192 8.57 -8.43 17.87
CA PHE A 192 9.50 -7.70 17.00
C PHE A 192 10.81 -7.40 17.74
N ASP A 193 11.82 -6.92 17.01
CA ASP A 193 13.13 -6.59 17.57
C ASP A 193 13.19 -5.20 18.22
N GLN A 194 14.29 -4.94 18.93
CA GLN A 194 14.56 -3.66 19.60
C GLN A 194 14.55 -2.46 18.63
N LYS A 195 14.97 -2.65 17.38
CA LYS A 195 15.01 -1.55 16.41
C LYS A 195 13.61 -1.06 16.08
N LEU A 196 12.67 -1.99 15.91
CA LEU A 196 11.26 -1.67 15.70
C LEU A 196 10.66 -1.03 16.97
N ALA A 197 10.94 -1.59 18.16
CA ALA A 197 10.48 -1.02 19.42
C ALA A 197 10.89 0.45 19.59
N VAL A 198 12.16 0.78 19.33
CA VAL A 198 12.68 2.15 19.37
C VAL A 198 11.95 3.06 18.39
N ALA A 199 11.69 2.60 17.16
CA ALA A 199 10.97 3.39 16.15
C ALA A 199 9.52 3.68 16.56
N LEU A 200 8.82 2.71 17.18
CA LEU A 200 7.45 2.90 17.69
C LEU A 200 7.40 3.93 18.82
N VAL A 201 8.36 3.89 19.74
CA VAL A 201 8.48 4.89 20.81
C VAL A 201 8.81 6.27 20.23
N GLN A 202 9.65 6.34 19.21
CA GLN A 202 9.91 7.60 18.49
C GLN A 202 8.66 8.15 17.81
N LEU A 203 7.83 7.31 17.19
CA LEU A 203 6.54 7.70 16.62
C LEU A 203 5.62 8.32 17.67
N LYS A 204 5.47 7.67 18.85
CA LYS A 204 4.70 8.20 19.98
C LYS A 204 5.19 9.58 20.41
N ASN A 205 6.49 9.74 20.58
CA ASN A 205 7.09 11.00 21.00
C ASN A 205 6.88 12.10 19.95
N LEU A 206 7.06 11.78 18.67
CA LEU A 206 6.84 12.70 17.56
C LEU A 206 5.39 13.19 17.50
N ARG A 207 4.42 12.26 17.62
CA ARG A 207 2.99 12.57 17.69
C ARG A 207 2.66 13.45 18.90
N ARG A 208 3.17 13.10 20.09
CA ARG A 208 2.97 13.87 21.33
C ARG A 208 3.47 15.29 21.17
N ASP A 209 4.67 15.47 20.64
CA ASP A 209 5.28 16.78 20.47
C ASP A 209 4.52 17.62 19.44
N ALA A 210 4.03 17.02 18.35
CA ALA A 210 3.18 17.71 17.40
C ALA A 210 1.85 18.19 18.02
N LYS A 211 1.20 17.32 18.80
CA LYS A 211 -0.09 17.60 19.43
C LYS A 211 0.00 18.63 20.56
N HIS A 212 1.02 18.52 21.42
CA HIS A 212 1.11 19.33 22.65
C HIS A 212 2.01 20.55 22.53
N ARG A 213 3.00 20.53 21.64
CA ARG A 213 3.96 21.64 21.46
C ARG A 213 3.70 22.44 20.18
N GLY A 214 2.71 22.03 19.38
CA GLY A 214 2.40 22.67 18.09
C GLY A 214 3.55 22.57 17.09
N GLN A 215 4.50 21.65 17.29
CA GLN A 215 5.63 21.47 16.40
C GLN A 215 5.18 20.75 15.12
N GLY A 216 5.41 21.37 13.96
CA GLY A 216 5.15 20.73 12.68
C GLY A 216 6.01 19.47 12.52
N ILE A 217 5.42 18.38 12.04
CA ILE A 217 6.17 17.18 11.65
C ILE A 217 6.60 17.35 10.20
N SER A 218 7.90 17.26 9.92
CA SER A 218 8.41 17.29 8.55
C SER A 218 8.24 15.94 7.84
N ASN A 219 7.95 15.96 6.53
CA ASN A 219 7.90 14.75 5.69
C ASN A 219 9.13 13.86 5.89
N LYS A 220 10.33 14.46 5.88
CA LYS A 220 11.60 13.74 6.03
C LYS A 220 11.70 12.92 7.33
N VAL A 221 11.10 13.39 8.42
CA VAL A 221 11.13 12.66 9.70
C VAL A 221 10.13 11.51 9.67
N ILE A 222 8.90 11.76 9.23
CA ILE A 222 7.87 10.71 9.19
C ILE A 222 8.20 9.64 8.13
N ASP A 223 8.79 10.01 6.99
CA ASP A 223 9.23 9.08 5.94
C ASP A 223 10.30 8.09 6.43
N ARG A 224 11.07 8.47 7.45
CA ARG A 224 12.06 7.58 8.10
C ARG A 224 11.42 6.64 9.11
N LEU A 225 10.30 7.03 9.73
CA LEU A 225 9.62 6.26 10.76
C LEU A 225 8.53 5.34 10.18
N LEU A 226 7.92 5.69 9.04
CA LEU A 226 6.87 4.87 8.45
C LEU A 226 7.33 3.45 8.08
N PRO A 227 8.50 3.23 7.45
CA PRO A 227 8.93 1.86 7.13
C PRO A 227 8.99 0.91 8.34
N PRO A 228 9.69 1.23 9.45
CA PRO A 228 9.67 0.34 10.62
C PRO A 228 8.28 0.23 11.26
N VAL A 229 7.45 1.27 11.22
CA VAL A 229 6.07 1.19 11.71
C VAL A 229 5.23 0.23 10.89
N ILE A 230 5.29 0.32 9.56
CA ILE A 230 4.60 -0.59 8.64
C ILE A 230 5.07 -2.03 8.90
N THR A 231 6.38 -2.24 9.06
CA THR A 231 6.93 -3.56 9.42
C THR A 231 6.37 -4.08 10.74
N ALA A 232 6.32 -3.24 11.78
CA ALA A 232 5.78 -3.65 13.07
C ALA A 232 4.27 -3.98 12.97
N SER A 233 3.50 -3.19 12.22
CA SER A 233 2.08 -3.47 11.96
C SER A 233 1.89 -4.82 11.28
N HIS A 234 2.68 -5.14 10.25
CA HIS A 234 2.67 -6.44 9.58
C HIS A 234 2.97 -7.60 10.52
N ARG A 235 4.01 -7.48 11.36
CA ARG A 235 4.37 -8.53 12.32
C ARG A 235 3.27 -8.76 13.35
N LEU A 236 2.68 -7.70 13.88
CA LEU A 236 1.59 -7.80 14.85
C LEU A 236 0.32 -8.37 14.21
N ALA A 237 -0.05 -7.92 13.01
CA ALA A 237 -1.20 -8.43 12.26
C ALA A 237 -1.06 -9.93 11.97
N ARG A 238 0.14 -10.39 11.60
CA ARG A 238 0.47 -11.82 11.40
C ARG A 238 0.23 -12.65 12.67
N ILE A 239 0.66 -12.15 13.83
CA ILE A 239 0.44 -12.84 15.12
C ILE A 239 -1.06 -12.97 15.39
N ILE A 240 -1.81 -11.88 15.23
CA ILE A 240 -3.26 -11.87 15.44
C ILE A 240 -3.94 -12.88 14.49
N ARG A 241 -3.59 -12.88 13.21
CA ARG A 241 -4.14 -13.83 12.23
C ARG A 241 -3.91 -15.27 12.68
N ASN A 242 -2.68 -15.61 13.06
CA ASN A 242 -2.33 -16.96 13.48
C ASN A 242 -3.10 -17.40 14.74
N ASP A 243 -3.32 -16.49 15.70
CA ASP A 243 -4.10 -16.76 16.92
C ASP A 243 -5.59 -17.00 16.62
N PHE A 244 -6.13 -16.45 15.53
CA PHE A 244 -7.52 -16.67 15.10
C PHE A 244 -7.70 -17.95 14.27
N GLU A 245 -6.63 -18.44 13.63
CA GLU A 245 -6.64 -19.65 12.81
C GLU A 245 -6.34 -20.93 13.61
N SER A 246 -5.77 -20.80 14.81
CA SER A 246 -5.49 -21.89 15.76
C SER A 246 -6.67 -22.25 16.65
#